data_AF-A0A1G0B8Z5-F1
#
_entry.id   AF-A0A1G0B8Z5-F1
#
_cell.length_a   1.000
_cell.length_b   1.000
_cell.length_c   1.000
_cell.angle_alpha   90.00
_cell.angle_beta   90.00
_cell.angle_gamma   90.00
#
_symmetry.space_group_name_H-M   'P 1'
#
loop_
_entity.id
_entity.type
_entity.pdbx_description
1 polymer ?
#
loop_
_entity_poly.entity_id
_entity_poly.type
_entity_poly.pdbx_seq_one_letter_code
_entity_poly.pdbx_strand_id
1 'polypeptide(L)'
;MRKPTLSQRLKAKKRSQALIIGLTWYNEETWAQVKASATDPECFEDSFEKWKAVAIKARSEFQRSGVRAIECLIVPEELSAWCASHGQENNSTSRAEFVSENLSAAFGQ
;
A
#
# COMPACT_ATOMS: atom_id res chain seq x y z
N MET A 1 39.91 7.93 -17.32
CA MET A 1 38.56 7.30 -17.29
C MET A 1 37.53 8.31 -17.82
N ARG A 2 36.70 7.96 -18.82
CA ARG A 2 35.67 8.87 -19.36
C ARG A 2 34.45 8.91 -18.42
N LYS A 3 33.96 10.11 -18.09
CA LYS A 3 32.76 10.29 -17.27
C LYS A 3 31.51 9.90 -18.07
N PRO A 4 30.53 9.21 -17.46
CA PRO A 4 29.31 8.81 -18.15
C PRO A 4 28.48 10.02 -18.57
N THR A 5 27.83 9.89 -19.72
CA THR A 5 26.99 10.92 -20.33
C THR A 5 25.69 11.13 -19.54
N LEU A 6 25.06 12.28 -19.75
CA LEU A 6 23.81 12.66 -19.08
C LEU A 6 22.69 11.63 -19.35
N SER A 7 22.60 11.12 -20.59
CA SER A 7 21.66 10.07 -20.98
C SER A 7 21.94 8.72 -20.30
N GLN A 8 23.22 8.35 -20.12
CA GLN A 8 23.61 7.14 -19.37
C GLN A 8 23.28 7.27 -17.88
N ARG A 9 23.46 8.46 -17.28
CA ARG A 9 23.08 8.73 -15.89
C ARG A 9 21.56 8.70 -15.69
N LEU A 10 20.80 9.27 -16.63
CA LEU A 10 19.34 9.21 -16.61
C LEU A 10 18.81 7.79 -16.79
N LYS A 11 19.39 6.99 -17.71
CA LYS A 11 19.06 5.57 -17.85
C LYS A 11 19.43 4.76 -16.61
N ALA A 12 20.59 5.00 -16.00
CA ALA A 12 20.99 4.32 -14.76
C ALA A 12 20.06 4.67 -13.59
N LYS A 13 19.66 5.95 -13.47
CA LYS A 13 18.63 6.40 -12.52
C LYS A 13 17.25 5.79 -12.78
N LYS A 14 16.95 5.47 -14.05
CA LYS A 14 15.75 4.73 -14.46
C LYS A 14 15.86 3.22 -14.23
N ARG A 15 17.08 2.70 -14.06
CA ARG A 15 17.41 1.26 -13.95
C ARG A 15 17.68 0.81 -12.51
N SER A 16 17.94 1.73 -11.58
CA SER A 16 17.72 1.46 -10.16
C SER A 16 16.22 1.21 -10.00
N GLN A 17 15.82 -0.06 -9.88
CA GLN A 17 14.44 -0.44 -9.58
C GLN A 17 14.01 0.35 -8.35
N ALA A 18 13.11 1.32 -8.54
CA ALA A 18 12.46 1.97 -7.42
C ALA A 18 11.79 0.88 -6.60
N LEU A 19 12.06 0.82 -5.29
CA LEU A 19 11.35 -0.06 -4.38
C LEU A 19 9.85 0.17 -4.58
N ILE A 20 9.10 -0.89 -4.86
CA ILE A 20 7.64 -0.81 -4.99
C ILE A 20 7.06 -1.27 -3.67
N ILE A 21 6.15 -0.47 -3.10
CA ILE A 21 5.39 -0.84 -1.90
C ILE A 21 3.90 -0.68 -2.19
N GLY A 22 3.09 -1.52 -1.59
CA GLY A 22 1.64 -1.40 -1.57
C GLY A 22 1.22 -0.62 -0.35
N LEU A 23 0.29 0.32 -0.53
CA LEU A 23 -0.36 1.04 0.54
C LEU A 23 -1.82 0.64 0.57
N THR A 24 -2.28 0.21 1.74
CA THR A 24 -3.70 -0.01 2.01
C THR A 24 -4.50 1.24 1.66
N TRP A 25 -5.51 1.08 0.80
CA TRP A 25 -6.34 2.17 0.33
C TRP A 25 -7.82 1.82 0.36
N TYR A 26 -8.66 2.82 0.60
CA TYR A 26 -10.10 2.66 0.72
C TYR A 26 -10.82 3.85 0.07
N ASN A 27 -12.09 3.62 -0.28
CA ASN A 27 -13.09 4.68 -0.33
C ASN A 27 -13.81 4.76 1.03
N GLU A 28 -14.70 5.73 1.21
CA GLU A 28 -15.38 5.96 2.49
C GLU A 28 -16.20 4.74 2.96
N GLU A 29 -16.91 4.11 2.03
CA GLU A 29 -17.74 2.94 2.29
C GLU A 29 -16.91 1.73 2.75
N THR A 30 -15.90 1.37 1.98
CA THR A 30 -14.98 0.24 2.29
C THR A 30 -14.17 0.51 3.56
N TRP A 31 -13.78 1.75 3.81
CA TRP A 31 -13.12 2.14 5.06
C TRP A 31 -14.01 1.86 6.26
N ALA A 32 -15.29 2.24 6.20
CA ALA A 32 -16.24 2.02 7.28
C ALA A 32 -16.49 0.52 7.51
N GLN A 33 -16.65 -0.27 6.45
CA GLN A 33 -16.85 -1.72 6.54
C GLN A 33 -15.64 -2.46 7.11
N VAL A 34 -14.44 -2.11 6.65
CA VAL A 34 -13.19 -2.72 7.16
C VAL A 34 -12.96 -2.31 8.61
N LYS A 35 -13.20 -1.04 8.99
CA LYS A 35 -13.09 -0.59 10.38
C LYS A 35 -14.08 -1.30 11.30
N ALA A 36 -15.33 -1.50 10.85
CA ALA A 36 -16.38 -2.14 11.64
C ALA A 36 -16.10 -3.63 11.95
N SER A 37 -15.33 -4.30 11.08
CA SER A 37 -14.94 -5.70 11.26
C SER A 37 -13.52 -5.87 11.80
N ALA A 38 -12.79 -4.77 12.04
CA ALA A 38 -11.42 -4.82 12.51
C ALA A 38 -11.34 -5.24 13.97
N THR A 39 -10.35 -6.04 14.32
CA THR A 39 -10.03 -6.37 15.73
C THR A 39 -9.14 -5.32 16.39
N ASP A 40 -8.62 -4.37 15.60
CA ASP A 40 -7.84 -3.21 16.03
C ASP A 40 -8.44 -1.88 15.51
N PRO A 41 -9.73 -1.57 15.82
CA PRO A 41 -10.40 -0.38 15.29
C PRO A 41 -9.74 0.94 15.73
N GLU A 42 -8.96 0.94 16.81
CA GLU A 42 -8.14 2.06 17.28
C GLU A 42 -7.00 2.43 16.32
N CYS A 43 -6.63 1.54 15.41
CA CYS A 43 -5.64 1.83 14.35
C CYS A 43 -6.22 2.68 13.22
N PHE A 44 -7.52 2.95 13.23
CA PHE A 44 -8.19 3.82 12.26
C PHE A 44 -8.40 5.21 12.86
N GLU A 45 -8.22 6.24 12.05
CA GLU A 45 -8.55 7.61 12.43
C GLU A 45 -10.05 7.77 12.77
N ASP A 46 -10.40 8.86 13.45
CA ASP A 46 -11.79 9.13 13.85
C ASP A 46 -12.75 9.26 12.67
N SER A 47 -12.25 9.66 11.50
CA SER A 47 -13.04 9.81 10.27
C SER A 47 -12.27 9.37 9.03
N PHE A 48 -13.01 9.07 7.96
CA PHE A 48 -12.43 8.72 6.67
C PHE A 48 -11.56 9.86 6.10
N GLU A 49 -11.96 11.11 6.28
CA GLU A 49 -11.22 12.29 5.80
C GLU A 49 -9.88 12.43 6.51
N LYS A 50 -9.85 12.23 7.83
CA LYS A 50 -8.61 12.21 8.61
C LYS A 50 -7.70 11.09 8.12
N TRP A 51 -8.25 9.88 7.99
CA TRP A 51 -7.52 8.73 7.45
C TRP A 51 -6.94 9.03 6.05
N LYS A 52 -7.76 9.57 5.14
CA LYS A 52 -7.36 9.89 3.77
C LYS A 52 -6.27 10.95 3.73
N ALA A 53 -6.33 11.97 4.59
CA ALA A 53 -5.30 12.98 4.69
C ALA A 53 -3.95 12.38 5.14
N VAL A 54 -3.97 11.48 6.14
CA VAL A 54 -2.78 10.76 6.60
C VAL A 54 -2.23 9.84 5.51
N ALA A 55 -3.09 9.08 4.83
CA ALA A 55 -2.71 8.16 3.77
C ALA A 55 -2.08 8.87 2.55
N ILE A 56 -2.66 10.00 2.12
CA ILE A 56 -2.11 10.85 1.05
C ILE A 56 -0.73 11.41 1.45
N LYS A 57 -0.58 11.86 2.70
CA LYS A 57 0.70 12.38 3.20
C LYS A 57 1.77 11.28 3.20
N ALA A 58 1.46 10.10 3.75
CA ALA A 58 2.38 8.96 3.78
C ALA A 58 2.80 8.54 2.35
N ARG A 59 1.84 8.43 1.42
CA ARG A 59 2.11 8.13 0.01
C ARG A 59 3.07 9.15 -0.61
N SER A 60 2.85 10.45 -0.37
CA SER A 60 3.71 11.52 -0.86
C SER A 60 5.14 11.44 -0.29
N GLU A 61 5.27 11.10 1.01
CA GLU A 61 6.57 10.93 1.66
C GLU A 61 7.37 9.77 1.04
N PHE A 62 6.73 8.63 0.78
CA PHE A 62 7.34 7.52 0.05
C PHE A 62 7.76 7.91 -1.37
N GLN A 63 6.91 8.61 -2.10
CA GLN A 63 7.24 9.05 -3.46
C GLN A 63 8.43 10.02 -3.47
N ARG A 64 8.52 10.92 -2.49
CA ARG A 64 9.64 11.84 -2.33
C ARG A 64 10.96 11.14 -2.00
N SER A 65 10.92 9.99 -1.32
CA SER A 65 12.10 9.17 -1.04
C SER A 65 12.52 8.27 -2.22
N GLY A 66 11.80 8.32 -3.34
CA GLY A 66 12.07 7.52 -4.53
C GLY A 66 11.43 6.13 -4.52
N VAL A 67 10.54 5.87 -3.57
CA VAL A 67 9.73 4.64 -3.50
C VAL A 67 8.49 4.79 -4.37
N ARG A 68 8.16 3.76 -5.13
CA ARG A 68 6.92 3.68 -5.89
C ARG A 68 5.80 3.14 -4.99
N ALA A 69 5.12 4.04 -4.28
CA ALA A 69 3.97 3.70 -3.46
C ALA A 69 2.70 3.55 -4.32
N ILE A 70 2.20 2.32 -4.40
CA ILE A 70 0.99 1.93 -5.15
C ILE A 70 -0.18 1.84 -4.18
N GLU A 71 -1.29 2.47 -4.54
CA GLU A 71 -2.54 2.36 -3.78
C GLU A 71 -3.19 1.02 -4.09
N CYS A 72 -3.44 0.23 -3.06
CA CYS A 72 -4.09 -1.07 -3.14
C CYS A 72 -5.48 -0.94 -2.51
N LEU A 73 -6.50 -0.82 -3.35
CA LEU A 73 -7.89 -0.77 -2.90
C LEU A 73 -8.26 -2.10 -2.24
N ILE A 74 -8.66 -2.03 -0.98
CA ILE A 74 -9.16 -3.21 -0.26
C ILE A 74 -10.66 -3.34 -0.52
N VAL A 75 -11.04 -4.50 -1.06
CA VAL A 75 -12.42 -4.96 -1.10
C VAL A 75 -12.70 -5.74 0.19
N PRO A 76 -13.68 -5.32 1.03
CA PRO A 76 -13.90 -5.94 2.35
C PRO A 76 -14.18 -7.44 2.29
N GLU A 77 -14.95 -7.88 1.30
CA GLU A 77 -15.27 -9.30 1.09
C GLU A 77 -14.03 -10.13 0.71
N GLU A 78 -13.14 -9.57 -0.12
CA GLU A 78 -11.89 -10.25 -0.49
C GLU A 78 -10.93 -10.35 0.69
N LEU A 79 -10.81 -9.28 1.49
CA LEU A 79 -10.03 -9.29 2.72
C LEU A 79 -10.58 -10.32 3.71
N SER A 80 -11.91 -10.36 3.89
CA SER A 80 -12.57 -11.33 4.78
C SER A 80 -12.31 -12.77 4.35
N ALA A 81 -12.48 -13.06 3.06
CA ALA A 81 -12.21 -14.38 2.50
C ALA A 81 -10.73 -14.78 2.63
N TRP A 82 -9.82 -13.83 2.41
CA TRP A 82 -8.39 -14.04 2.57
C TRP A 82 -8.00 -14.29 4.03
N CYS A 83 -8.51 -13.49 4.97
CA CYS A 83 -8.32 -13.70 6.41
C CYS A 83 -8.81 -15.10 6.83
N ALA A 84 -10.00 -15.51 6.37
CA ALA A 84 -10.54 -16.83 6.67
C ALA A 84 -9.68 -17.97 6.12
N SER A 85 -9.14 -17.84 4.90
CA SER A 85 -8.28 -18.88 4.30
C SER A 85 -6.89 -18.96 4.97
N HIS A 86 -6.43 -17.88 5.59
CA HIS A 86 -5.15 -17.81 6.30
C HIS A 86 -5.28 -18.05 7.82
N GLY A 87 -6.50 -18.23 8.33
CA GLY A 87 -6.75 -18.37 9.76
C GLY A 87 -6.40 -17.10 10.55
N GLN A 88 -6.53 -15.94 9.93
CA GLN A 88 -6.22 -14.64 10.50
C GLN A 88 -7.49 -13.81 10.73
N GLU A 89 -7.40 -12.83 11.63
CA GLU A 89 -8.44 -11.81 11.82
C GLU A 89 -8.11 -10.56 11.02
N ASN A 90 -9.11 -9.68 10.79
CA ASN A 90 -8.88 -8.38 10.18
C ASN A 90 -8.16 -7.43 11.17
N ASN A 91 -6.84 -7.52 11.22
CA ASN A 91 -5.97 -6.58 11.93
C ASN A 91 -4.97 -5.90 10.98
N SER A 92 -4.21 -4.95 11.49
CA SER A 92 -3.24 -4.15 10.72
C SER A 92 -2.18 -5.00 10.03
N THR A 93 -1.75 -6.11 10.63
CA THR A 93 -0.79 -7.04 10.05
C THR A 93 -1.41 -7.78 8.86
N SER A 94 -2.58 -8.37 9.04
CA SER A 94 -3.31 -9.11 8.00
C SER A 94 -3.61 -8.20 6.79
N ARG A 95 -4.00 -6.94 7.04
CA ARG A 95 -4.24 -5.95 5.97
C ARG A 95 -2.97 -5.61 5.18
N ALA A 96 -1.81 -5.54 5.84
CA ALA A 96 -0.54 -5.30 5.18
C ALA A 96 -0.08 -6.51 4.37
N GLU A 97 -0.25 -7.72 4.90
CA GLU A 97 0.05 -8.99 4.21
C GLU A 97 -0.82 -9.15 2.96
N PHE A 98 -2.14 -8.97 3.08
CA PHE A 98 -3.07 -9.00 1.95
C PHE A 98 -2.66 -8.03 0.82
N VAL A 99 -2.28 -6.80 1.18
CA VAL A 99 -1.80 -5.80 0.21
C VAL A 99 -0.46 -6.21 -0.42
N SER A 100 0.46 -6.78 0.37
CA SER A 100 1.75 -7.27 -0.12
C SER A 100 1.58 -8.40 -1.14
N GLU A 101 0.67 -9.34 -0.88
CA GLU A 101 0.36 -10.43 -1.81
C GLU A 101 -0.27 -9.92 -3.10
N ASN A 102 -1.26 -9.02 -3.01
CA ASN A 102 -1.89 -8.41 -4.18
C ASN A 102 -0.88 -7.64 -5.04
N LEU A 103 0.06 -6.93 -4.40
CA LEU A 103 1.13 -6.23 -5.09
C LEU A 103 2.10 -7.22 -5.77
N SER A 104 2.49 -8.28 -5.07
CA SER A 104 3.35 -9.32 -5.62
C SER A 104 2.72 -10.00 -6.84
N ALA A 105 1.42 -10.30 -6.79
CA ALA A 105 0.69 -10.86 -7.93
C ALA A 105 0.64 -9.90 -9.14
N ALA A 106 0.56 -8.59 -8.90
CA ALA A 106 0.48 -7.58 -9.95
C ALA A 106 1.83 -7.16 -10.55
N PHE A 107 2.93 -7.24 -9.79
CA PHE A 107 4.25 -6.71 -10.17
C PHE A 107 5.41 -7.73 -10.08
N GLY A 108 5.16 -8.94 -9.58
CA GLY A 108 6.14 -10.01 -9.39
C GLY A 108 6.39 -10.87 -10.64
N GLN A 109 6.72 -10.24 -11.78
CA GLN A 109 7.35 -10.89 -12.94
C GLN A 109 8.65 -10.18 -13.33
#